data_AF-A0A2E5MDK3-F1
#
_entry.id   AF-A0A2E5MDK3-F1
#
_cell.length_a   1.000
_cell.length_b   1.000
_cell.length_c   1.000
_cell.angle_alpha   90.00
_cell.angle_beta   90.00
_cell.angle_gamma   90.00
#
_symmetry.space_group_name_H-M   'P 1'
#
loop_
_entity.id
_entity.type
_entity.pdbx_description
1 polymer ?
#
loop_
_entity_poly.entity_id
_entity_poly.type
_entity_poly.pdbx_seq_one_letter_code
_entity_poly.pdbx_strand_id
1 'polypeptide(L)'
;MYTLPALILLGGLGAQTEVIILSDNVGAEIDEHESRFYRIFPEEKGLIDAQIVRINENKYRILVVKNVDGKITKVRRYIDQDEFNTLKQYVDGQPRFTEEEKIAMYEGMDFLRAEKIVNEIPKPQFVVLKHSGKKKLKGTLFKVDENVLHIQTPTTIEMVSLNNLDKLSYRTSIGEYEYLRPYIYGASGVTGLALARIYNAQRPTLYNDFGIPRNDLIRYTQLFGIVIGLIFSSEVFDAVSTLLTPAETIILSEAEYENQKFK
;
A
#
# COMPACT_ATOMS: atom_id res chain seq x y z
N MET A 1 -59.68 64.79 31.29
CA MET A 1 -60.12 63.95 30.16
C MET A 1 -58.86 63.28 29.60
N TYR A 2 -58.84 61.94 29.58
CA TYR A 2 -57.85 60.98 29.01
C TYR A 2 -56.43 60.96 29.61
N THR A 3 -55.92 59.93 30.32
CA THR A 3 -55.68 58.47 30.12
C THR A 3 -54.64 58.09 29.05
N LEU A 4 -53.55 57.44 29.52
CA LEU A 4 -52.41 56.71 28.90
C LEU A 4 -52.70 55.95 27.57
N PRO A 5 -51.69 55.50 26.75
CA PRO A 5 -50.51 54.76 27.26
C PRO A 5 -49.15 54.87 26.55
N ALA A 6 -48.17 54.37 27.30
CA ALA A 6 -46.80 54.03 26.92
C ALA A 6 -46.74 52.93 25.85
N LEU A 7 -45.80 53.06 24.92
CA LEU A 7 -45.40 52.01 23.98
C LEU A 7 -44.03 51.47 24.41
N ILE A 8 -44.07 50.31 25.08
CA ILE A 8 -42.90 49.45 25.30
C ILE A 8 -42.59 48.79 23.95
N LEU A 9 -41.50 49.18 23.30
CA LEU A 9 -40.95 48.45 22.17
C LEU A 9 -40.02 47.36 22.73
N LEU A 10 -40.54 46.13 22.71
CA LEU A 10 -39.82 44.90 23.01
C LEU A 10 -38.53 44.80 22.19
N GLY A 11 -37.42 44.54 22.88
CA GLY A 11 -36.16 44.16 22.26
C GLY A 11 -36.29 42.82 21.54
N GLY A 12 -35.80 42.77 20.30
CA GLY A 12 -35.57 41.51 19.60
C GLY A 12 -34.43 40.75 20.27
N LEU A 13 -34.76 39.66 20.97
CA LEU A 13 -33.78 38.64 21.37
C LEU A 13 -33.32 37.92 20.10
N GLY A 14 -32.19 38.34 19.54
CA GLY A 14 -31.46 37.52 18.57
C GLY A 14 -30.98 36.25 19.26
N ALA A 15 -31.44 35.09 18.79
CA ALA A 15 -30.93 33.80 19.25
C ALA A 15 -29.41 33.76 19.07
N GLN A 16 -28.68 33.70 20.18
CA GLN A 16 -27.24 33.46 20.17
C GLN A 16 -27.02 32.07 19.59
N THR A 17 -26.36 32.01 18.43
CA THR A 17 -26.00 30.74 17.79
C THR A 17 -24.65 30.32 18.34
N GLU A 18 -24.66 29.29 19.19
CA GLU A 18 -23.47 28.82 19.90
C GLU A 18 -22.83 27.66 19.10
N VAL A 19 -21.54 27.79 18.77
CA VAL A 19 -20.76 26.69 18.15
C VAL A 19 -20.45 25.66 19.24
N ILE A 20 -20.74 24.40 18.98
CA ILE A 20 -20.54 23.30 19.93
C ILE A 20 -19.50 22.35 19.38
N ILE A 21 -18.56 21.97 20.24
CA ILE A 21 -17.56 20.95 19.97
C ILE A 21 -18.22 19.58 20.08
N LEU A 22 -18.05 18.73 19.07
CA LEU A 22 -18.65 17.40 19.04
C LEU A 22 -18.04 16.49 20.13
N SER A 23 -16.72 16.48 20.24
CA SER A 23 -15.92 15.60 21.10
C SER A 23 -14.57 16.26 21.41
N ASP A 24 -13.94 15.90 22.53
CA ASP A 24 -12.57 16.32 22.86
C ASP A 24 -11.52 15.77 21.87
N ASN A 25 -11.91 14.80 21.02
CA ASN A 25 -11.07 14.20 19.99
C ASN A 25 -11.05 15.00 18.67
N VAL A 26 -11.91 16.02 18.50
CA VAL A 26 -11.98 16.86 17.29
C VAL A 26 -11.96 18.34 17.65
N GLY A 27 -11.53 19.17 16.70
CA GLY A 27 -11.61 20.62 16.83
C GLY A 27 -13.05 21.16 16.89
N ALA A 28 -13.16 22.45 17.20
CA ALA A 28 -14.42 23.20 17.06
C ALA A 28 -14.87 23.28 15.59
N GLU A 29 -13.90 23.26 14.67
CA GLU A 29 -14.10 23.01 13.25
C GLU A 29 -13.53 21.63 12.97
N ILE A 30 -14.36 20.73 12.45
CA ILE A 30 -13.97 19.36 12.09
C ILE A 30 -13.32 19.44 10.71
N ASP A 31 -12.02 19.13 10.64
CA ASP A 31 -11.28 19.20 9.38
C ASP A 31 -11.53 17.95 8.49
N GLU A 32 -11.07 18.03 7.23
CA GLU A 32 -11.16 16.91 6.27
C GLU A 32 -10.51 15.62 6.82
N HIS A 33 -9.40 15.74 7.54
CA HIS A 33 -8.61 14.62 8.04
C HIS A 33 -9.27 13.93 9.23
N GLU A 34 -9.74 14.70 10.21
CA GLU A 34 -10.53 14.26 11.36
C GLU A 34 -11.83 13.61 10.90
N SER A 35 -12.55 14.26 9.98
CA SER A 35 -13.78 13.70 9.40
C SER A 35 -13.52 12.38 8.67
N ARG A 36 -12.37 12.26 7.98
CA ARG A 36 -11.97 11.01 7.29
C ARG A 36 -11.55 9.92 8.27
N PHE A 37 -10.74 10.28 9.27
CA PHE A 37 -10.22 9.37 10.28
C PHE A 37 -11.35 8.76 11.11
N TYR A 38 -12.23 9.61 11.64
CA TYR A 38 -13.36 9.20 12.46
C TYR A 38 -14.60 8.82 11.66
N ARG A 39 -14.60 8.98 10.33
CA ARG A 39 -15.76 8.76 9.44
C ARG A 39 -17.04 9.45 9.92
N ILE A 40 -16.93 10.73 10.29
CA ILE A 40 -18.04 11.52 10.88
C ILE A 40 -19.10 11.84 9.83
N PHE A 41 -18.68 12.21 8.61
CA PHE A 41 -19.57 12.54 7.49
C PHE A 41 -19.25 11.72 6.23
N PRO A 42 -19.46 10.39 6.25
CA PRO A 42 -19.04 9.51 5.14
C PRO A 42 -19.81 9.79 3.83
N GLU A 43 -20.98 10.42 3.91
CA GLU A 43 -21.82 10.77 2.75
C GLU A 43 -21.37 12.06 2.06
N GLU A 44 -20.62 12.93 2.74
CA GLU A 44 -20.24 14.25 2.25
C GLU A 44 -18.92 14.20 1.48
N LYS A 45 -19.01 13.88 0.19
CA LYS A 45 -17.86 13.88 -0.72
C LYS A 45 -17.25 15.28 -0.85
N GLY A 46 -15.92 15.35 -0.78
CA GLY A 46 -15.17 16.59 -0.94
C GLY A 46 -15.28 17.56 0.23
N LEU A 47 -15.61 17.08 1.42
CA LEU A 47 -15.65 17.89 2.65
C LEU A 47 -14.30 18.57 2.89
N ILE A 48 -14.33 19.88 3.15
CA ILE A 48 -13.19 20.70 3.54
C ILE A 48 -13.21 20.92 5.05
N ASP A 49 -14.36 21.39 5.55
CA ASP A 49 -14.59 21.63 6.96
C ASP A 49 -16.07 21.37 7.32
N ALA A 50 -16.32 21.17 8.62
CA ALA A 50 -17.65 21.15 9.16
C ALA A 50 -17.72 21.77 10.57
N GLN A 51 -18.82 22.43 10.88
CA GLN A 51 -19.08 23.04 12.20
C GLN A 51 -20.46 22.69 12.71
N ILE A 52 -20.59 22.42 14.01
CA ILE A 52 -21.87 22.16 14.65
C ILE A 52 -22.30 23.38 15.46
N VAL A 53 -23.52 23.86 15.22
CA VAL A 53 -24.09 25.05 15.87
C VAL A 53 -25.39 24.67 16.56
N ARG A 54 -25.53 25.02 17.84
CA ARG A 54 -26.80 24.86 18.56
C ARG A 54 -27.81 25.89 18.07
N ILE A 55 -29.01 25.43 17.75
CA ILE A 55 -30.13 26.32 17.43
C ILE A 55 -31.05 26.47 18.64
N ASN A 56 -31.37 25.35 19.29
CA ASN A 56 -32.16 25.31 20.52
C ASN A 56 -31.77 24.08 21.35
N GLU A 57 -32.51 23.82 22.45
CA GLU A 57 -32.15 22.74 23.38
C GLU A 57 -32.04 21.36 22.72
N ASN A 58 -32.83 21.09 21.68
CA ASN A 58 -32.97 19.76 21.06
C ASN A 58 -32.60 19.72 19.57
N LYS A 59 -32.10 20.81 18.99
CA LYS A 59 -31.76 20.90 17.56
C LYS A 59 -30.42 21.57 17.33
N TYR A 60 -29.66 20.93 16.47
CA TYR A 60 -28.34 21.36 16.04
C TYR A 60 -28.32 21.53 14.53
N ARG A 61 -27.44 22.40 14.05
CA ARG A 61 -27.16 22.61 12.63
C ARG A 61 -25.71 22.31 12.36
N ILE A 62 -25.47 21.42 11.41
CA ILE A 62 -24.15 21.18 10.85
C ILE A 62 -24.00 22.07 9.62
N LEU A 63 -22.98 22.93 9.63
CA LEU A 63 -22.52 23.70 8.49
C LEU A 63 -21.39 22.90 7.85
N VAL A 64 -21.58 22.40 6.64
CA VAL A 64 -20.57 21.64 5.89
C VAL A 64 -20.09 22.48 4.73
N VAL A 65 -18.78 22.70 4.62
CA VAL A 65 -18.16 23.29 3.42
C VAL A 65 -17.51 22.17 2.63
N LYS A 66 -17.85 22.06 1.35
CA LYS A 66 -17.31 21.02 0.48
C LYS A 66 -16.94 21.52 -0.90
N ASN A 67 -15.92 20.94 -1.49
CA ASN A 67 -15.51 21.12 -2.88
C ASN A 67 -16.15 20.05 -3.76
N VAL A 68 -17.02 20.47 -4.67
CA VAL A 68 -17.61 19.60 -5.69
C VAL A 68 -17.18 20.14 -7.04
N ASP A 69 -16.42 19.35 -7.80
CA ASP A 69 -15.94 19.68 -9.15
C ASP A 69 -15.23 21.05 -9.24
N GLY A 70 -14.41 21.39 -8.24
CA GLY A 70 -13.65 22.63 -8.18
C GLY A 70 -14.43 23.84 -7.66
N LYS A 71 -15.70 23.66 -7.25
CA LYS A 71 -16.54 24.72 -6.68
C LYS A 71 -16.79 24.49 -5.20
N ILE A 72 -16.54 25.52 -4.39
CA ILE A 72 -16.83 25.50 -2.95
C ILE A 72 -18.34 25.72 -2.74
N THR A 73 -18.99 24.76 -2.10
CA THR A 73 -20.41 24.80 -1.76
C THR A 73 -20.60 24.67 -0.25
N LYS A 74 -21.60 25.37 0.29
CA LYS A 74 -21.95 25.32 1.71
C LYS A 74 -23.30 24.65 1.87
N VAL A 75 -23.33 23.53 2.59
CA VAL A 75 -24.54 22.77 2.88
C VAL A 75 -24.87 22.92 4.35
N ARG A 76 -26.16 22.95 4.66
CA ARG A 76 -26.67 22.99 6.03
C ARG A 76 -27.48 21.74 6.28
N ARG A 77 -27.07 20.94 7.26
CA ARG A 77 -27.81 19.77 7.75
C ARG A 77 -28.31 20.07 9.15
N TYR A 78 -29.42 19.47 9.54
CA TYR A 78 -29.99 19.61 10.87
C TYR A 78 -30.03 18.22 11.50
N ILE A 79 -29.66 18.15 12.77
CA ILE A 79 -29.70 16.93 13.56
C ILE A 79 -30.38 17.22 14.89
N ASP A 80 -30.95 16.19 15.50
CA ASP A 80 -31.51 16.27 16.85
C ASP A 80 -30.48 15.94 17.94
N GLN A 81 -30.92 15.99 19.20
CA GLN A 81 -30.08 15.70 20.36
C GLN A 81 -29.60 14.24 20.40
N ASP A 82 -30.42 13.29 19.98
CA ASP A 82 -30.11 11.87 20.04
C ASP A 82 -29.08 11.50 18.96
N GLU A 83 -29.24 12.04 17.76
CA GLU A 83 -28.26 11.96 16.67
C GLU A 83 -26.92 12.59 17.09
N PHE A 84 -26.95 13.77 17.71
CA PHE A 84 -25.74 14.43 18.24
C PHE A 84 -25.04 13.57 19.29
N ASN A 85 -25.78 13.02 20.26
CA ASN A 85 -25.22 12.17 21.31
C ASN A 85 -24.63 10.88 20.73
N THR A 86 -25.27 10.30 19.71
CA THR A 86 -24.79 9.10 19.03
C THR A 86 -23.47 9.37 18.30
N LEU A 87 -23.39 10.47 17.54
CA LEU A 87 -22.17 10.91 16.87
C LEU A 87 -21.05 11.19 17.89
N LYS A 88 -21.38 11.86 18.99
CA LYS A 88 -20.42 12.14 20.07
C LYS A 88 -19.86 10.86 20.68
N GLN A 89 -20.72 9.92 21.08
CA GLN A 89 -20.29 8.64 21.65
C GLN A 89 -19.43 7.83 20.67
N TYR A 90 -19.75 7.87 19.38
CA TYR A 90 -18.98 7.19 18.34
C TYR A 90 -17.57 7.76 18.18
N VAL A 91 -17.41 9.08 18.24
CA VAL A 91 -16.10 9.76 18.13
C VAL A 91 -15.31 9.64 19.45
N ASP A 92 -15.97 9.76 20.60
CA ASP A 92 -15.35 9.61 21.92
C ASP A 92 -14.78 8.19 22.15
N GLY A 93 -15.40 7.17 21.56
CA GLY A 93 -14.96 5.77 21.65
C GLY A 93 -13.74 5.42 20.79
N GLN A 94 -13.27 6.34 19.95
CA GLN A 94 -12.16 6.13 19.02
C GLN A 94 -10.85 6.74 19.56
N PRO A 95 -9.67 6.25 19.10
CA PRO A 95 -8.38 6.82 19.52
C PRO A 95 -8.24 8.28 19.08
N ARG A 96 -7.41 9.05 19.79
CA ARG A 96 -7.13 10.45 19.42
C ARG A 96 -6.40 10.53 18.08
N PHE A 97 -6.78 11.52 17.27
CA PHE A 97 -6.13 11.82 16.01
C PHE A 97 -4.79 12.52 16.30
N THR A 98 -3.69 11.79 16.14
CA THR A 98 -2.32 12.29 16.31
C THR A 98 -1.65 12.44 14.94
N GLU A 99 -0.51 13.15 14.89
CA GLU A 99 0.28 13.23 13.66
C GLU A 99 0.78 11.84 13.20
N GLU A 100 1.03 10.91 14.12
CA GLU A 100 1.36 9.51 13.80
C GLU A 100 0.19 8.80 13.13
N GLU A 101 -1.03 8.95 13.66
CA GLU A 101 -2.25 8.41 13.05
C GLU A 101 -2.58 9.06 11.70
N LYS A 102 -2.27 10.35 11.55
CA LYS A 102 -2.36 11.07 10.27
C LYS A 102 -1.38 10.48 9.27
N ILE A 103 -0.12 10.30 9.63
CA ILE A 103 0.89 9.67 8.77
C ILE A 103 0.44 8.25 8.42
N ALA A 104 0.03 7.42 9.38
CA ALA A 104 -0.45 6.06 9.12
C ALA A 104 -1.74 6.01 8.27
N MET A 105 -2.62 7.00 8.40
CA MET A 105 -3.79 7.18 7.54
C MET A 105 -3.34 7.43 6.10
N TYR A 106 -2.36 8.30 5.89
CA TYR A 106 -1.84 8.66 4.57
C TYR A 106 -0.89 7.62 3.95
N GLU A 107 -0.08 6.91 4.75
CA GLU A 107 0.79 5.80 4.34
C GLU A 107 -0.02 4.64 3.75
N GLY A 108 -1.25 4.45 4.22
CA GLY A 108 -2.16 3.46 3.65
C GLY A 108 -2.93 3.92 2.41
N MET A 109 -2.89 5.23 2.11
CA MET A 109 -3.56 5.84 0.96
C MET A 109 -2.61 5.96 -0.25
N ASP A 110 -1.68 5.03 -0.41
CA ASP A 110 -0.80 4.95 -1.58
C ASP A 110 -1.58 4.94 -2.90
N PHE A 111 -2.85 4.50 -2.90
CA PHE A 111 -3.74 4.62 -4.05
C PHE A 111 -3.90 6.06 -4.58
N LEU A 112 -3.85 7.08 -3.71
CA LEU A 112 -3.91 8.49 -4.10
C LEU A 112 -2.65 8.94 -4.86
N ARG A 113 -1.53 8.26 -4.61
CA ARG A 113 -0.23 8.55 -5.22
C ARG A 113 0.26 7.43 -6.14
N ALA A 114 -0.61 6.46 -6.44
CA ALA A 114 -0.30 5.23 -7.16
C ALA A 114 0.46 5.49 -8.46
N GLU A 115 -0.03 6.46 -9.25
CA GLU A 115 0.59 6.88 -10.51
C GLU A 115 2.04 7.35 -10.31
N LYS A 116 2.27 8.21 -9.32
CA LYS A 116 3.61 8.73 -9.03
C LYS A 116 4.55 7.62 -8.57
N ILE A 117 4.10 6.78 -7.64
CA ILE A 117 4.92 5.69 -7.09
C ILE A 117 5.30 4.71 -8.20
N VAL A 118 4.35 4.28 -9.03
CA VAL A 118 4.57 3.32 -10.12
C VAL A 118 5.50 3.87 -11.20
N ASN A 119 5.44 5.18 -11.46
CA ASN A 119 6.36 5.82 -12.39
C ASN A 119 7.80 5.89 -11.84
N GLU A 120 7.96 6.07 -10.54
CA GLU A 120 9.26 6.10 -9.84
C GLU A 120 9.92 4.71 -9.70
N ILE A 121 9.15 3.61 -9.83
CA ILE A 121 9.70 2.24 -9.83
C ILE A 121 10.78 2.13 -10.93
N PRO A 122 12.02 1.70 -10.59
CA PRO A 122 13.07 1.48 -11.58
C PRO A 122 12.64 0.42 -12.59
N LYS A 123 13.00 0.58 -13.86
CA LYS A 123 12.61 -0.35 -14.95
C LYS A 123 13.87 -0.84 -15.66
N PRO A 124 13.98 -2.13 -16.01
CA PRO A 124 13.00 -3.20 -15.81
C PRO A 124 12.99 -3.75 -14.38
N GLN A 125 11.81 -4.09 -13.85
CA GLN A 125 11.64 -4.60 -12.48
C GLN A 125 10.64 -5.75 -12.42
N PHE A 126 10.95 -6.81 -11.67
CA PHE A 126 9.99 -7.88 -11.42
C PHE A 126 8.90 -7.41 -10.44
N VAL A 127 7.64 -7.58 -10.83
CA VAL A 127 6.47 -7.17 -10.05
C VAL A 127 5.45 -8.30 -9.93
N VAL A 128 4.69 -8.27 -8.84
CA VAL A 128 3.52 -9.12 -8.62
C VAL A 128 2.30 -8.24 -8.47
N LEU A 129 1.34 -8.40 -9.38
CA LEU A 129 0.12 -7.62 -9.45
C LEU A 129 -1.06 -8.45 -8.95
N LYS A 130 -1.92 -7.87 -8.11
CA LYS A 130 -3.23 -8.42 -7.77
C LYS A 130 -4.29 -7.55 -8.42
N HIS A 131 -5.04 -8.12 -9.35
CA HIS A 131 -6.13 -7.45 -10.03
C HIS A 131 -7.43 -7.65 -9.24
N SER A 132 -8.32 -6.66 -9.28
CA SER A 132 -9.61 -6.71 -8.57
C SER A 132 -10.37 -7.99 -8.90
N GLY A 133 -10.58 -8.83 -7.88
CA GLY A 133 -11.29 -10.11 -7.96
C GLY A 133 -10.63 -11.25 -8.75
N LYS A 134 -9.40 -11.06 -9.28
CA LYS A 134 -8.72 -12.05 -10.15
C LYS A 134 -7.44 -12.61 -9.52
N LYS A 135 -6.86 -13.63 -10.19
CA LYS A 135 -5.58 -14.24 -9.79
C LYS A 135 -4.42 -13.25 -9.92
N LYS A 136 -3.36 -13.49 -9.14
CA LYS A 136 -2.11 -12.72 -9.18
C LYS A 136 -1.42 -12.87 -10.54
N LEU A 137 -1.03 -11.75 -11.16
CA LEU A 137 -0.17 -11.71 -12.34
C LEU A 137 1.28 -11.48 -11.90
N LYS A 138 2.22 -12.21 -12.49
CA LYS A 138 3.65 -12.10 -12.20
C LYS A 138 4.41 -11.84 -13.49
N GLY A 139 5.33 -10.89 -13.47
CA GLY A 139 6.15 -10.59 -14.64
C GLY A 139 7.06 -9.40 -14.43
N THR A 140 7.72 -8.98 -15.50
CA THR A 140 8.64 -7.85 -15.48
C THR A 140 7.93 -6.60 -15.97
N LEU A 141 7.81 -5.59 -15.11
CA LEU A 141 7.40 -4.24 -15.48
C LEU A 141 8.56 -3.57 -16.22
N PHE A 142 8.32 -3.20 -17.48
CA PHE A 142 9.33 -2.55 -18.31
C PHE A 142 8.90 -1.17 -18.82
N LYS A 143 7.58 -0.87 -18.87
CA LYS A 143 7.05 0.43 -19.28
C LYS A 143 5.77 0.76 -18.50
N VAL A 144 5.61 2.03 -18.17
CA VAL A 144 4.35 2.61 -17.67
C VAL A 144 4.00 3.76 -18.61
N ASP A 145 2.76 3.78 -19.11
CA ASP A 145 2.28 4.78 -20.06
C ASP A 145 0.82 5.12 -19.74
N GLU A 146 0.48 6.39 -19.53
CA GLU A 146 -0.89 6.86 -19.25
C GLU A 146 -1.67 5.95 -18.26
N ASN A 147 -1.06 5.63 -17.11
CA ASN A 147 -1.62 4.74 -16.09
C ASN A 147 -1.85 3.28 -16.51
N VAL A 148 -1.17 2.82 -17.56
CA VAL A 148 -1.12 1.43 -18.02
C VAL A 148 0.26 0.84 -17.79
N LEU A 149 0.32 -0.25 -17.03
CA LEU A 149 1.52 -1.05 -16.79
C LEU A 149 1.69 -2.08 -17.90
N HIS A 150 2.85 -2.07 -18.55
CA HIS A 150 3.24 -3.11 -19.51
C HIS A 150 4.11 -4.16 -18.80
N ILE A 151 3.54 -5.36 -18.65
CA ILE A 151 4.15 -6.47 -17.92
C ILE A 151 4.54 -7.57 -18.89
N GLN A 152 5.83 -7.85 -18.98
CA GLN A 152 6.33 -8.99 -19.73
C GLN A 152 6.18 -10.26 -18.88
N THR A 153 5.32 -11.17 -19.32
CA THR A 153 5.20 -12.53 -18.78
C THR A 153 6.05 -13.49 -19.62
N PRO A 154 6.20 -14.78 -19.22
CA PRO A 154 6.96 -15.75 -20.00
C PRO A 154 6.46 -15.95 -21.44
N THR A 155 5.17 -15.68 -21.70
CA THR A 155 4.52 -15.96 -22.99
C THR A 155 4.05 -14.71 -23.73
N THR A 156 3.64 -13.67 -23.02
CA THR A 156 2.96 -12.49 -23.60
C THR A 156 3.31 -11.20 -22.86
N ILE A 157 3.07 -10.07 -23.51
CA ILE A 157 3.05 -8.75 -22.85
C ILE A 157 1.60 -8.47 -22.44
N GLU A 158 1.37 -8.34 -21.14
CA GLU A 158 0.07 -8.00 -20.56
C GLU A 158 0.02 -6.49 -20.28
N MET A 159 -1.09 -5.86 -20.64
CA MET A 159 -1.35 -4.44 -20.37
C MET A 159 -2.38 -4.33 -19.25
N VAL A 160 -2.00 -3.71 -18.13
CA VAL A 160 -2.85 -3.62 -16.95
C VAL A 160 -3.02 -2.17 -16.53
N SER A 161 -4.27 -1.70 -16.51
CA SER A 161 -4.58 -0.36 -15.98
C SER A 161 -4.41 -0.33 -14.46
N LEU A 162 -3.78 0.74 -13.96
CA LEU A 162 -3.64 1.02 -12.53
C LEU A 162 -4.97 1.02 -11.78
N ASN A 163 -6.03 1.52 -12.42
CA ASN A 163 -7.37 1.61 -11.81
C ASN A 163 -7.99 0.25 -11.46
N ASN A 164 -7.53 -0.82 -12.11
CA ASN A 164 -8.08 -2.17 -11.90
C ASN A 164 -7.20 -3.03 -10.97
N LEU A 165 -6.16 -2.44 -10.38
CA LEU A 165 -5.24 -3.11 -9.47
C LEU A 165 -5.59 -2.88 -8.01
N ASP A 166 -5.58 -3.95 -7.23
CA ASP A 166 -5.73 -3.87 -5.78
C ASP A 166 -4.37 -3.71 -5.10
N LYS A 167 -3.36 -4.44 -5.59
CA LYS A 167 -2.00 -4.45 -5.01
C LYS A 167 -0.94 -4.55 -6.08
N LEU A 168 0.19 -3.90 -5.82
CA LEU A 168 1.42 -4.04 -6.58
C LEU A 168 2.56 -4.32 -5.62
N SER A 169 3.24 -5.45 -5.80
CA SER A 169 4.44 -5.79 -5.03
C SER A 169 5.67 -5.73 -5.92
N TYR A 170 6.74 -5.14 -5.43
CA TYR A 170 8.01 -4.97 -6.13
C TYR A 170 9.18 -4.99 -5.14
N ARG A 171 10.42 -5.06 -5.65
CA ARG A 171 11.63 -5.05 -4.81
C ARG A 171 12.48 -3.86 -5.22
N THR A 172 12.76 -2.97 -4.28
CA THR A 172 13.51 -1.72 -4.49
C THR A 172 15.03 -1.93 -4.48
N SER A 173 15.52 -2.94 -3.76
CA SER A 173 16.95 -3.27 -3.68
C SER A 173 17.15 -4.78 -3.49
N ILE A 174 18.28 -5.32 -3.93
CA ILE A 174 18.72 -6.65 -3.50
C ILE A 174 19.23 -6.50 -2.06
N GLY A 175 18.70 -7.28 -1.12
CA GLY A 175 19.12 -7.23 0.28
C GLY A 175 20.60 -7.55 0.45
N GLU A 176 21.22 -7.00 1.50
CA GLU A 176 22.64 -7.21 1.81
C GLU A 176 22.88 -8.62 2.37
N TYR A 177 22.96 -9.60 1.46
CA TYR A 177 23.24 -11.00 1.80
C TYR A 177 24.69 -11.40 1.55
N GLU A 178 25.60 -10.43 1.53
CA GLU A 178 27.02 -10.66 1.20
C GLU A 178 27.68 -11.72 2.10
N TYR A 179 27.22 -11.84 3.35
CA TYR A 179 27.65 -12.89 4.29
C TYR A 179 27.35 -14.33 3.79
N LEU A 180 26.35 -14.52 2.92
CA LEU A 180 26.02 -15.80 2.30
C LEU A 180 26.93 -16.15 1.12
N ARG A 181 27.63 -15.17 0.53
CA ARG A 181 28.47 -15.38 -0.67
C ARG A 181 29.45 -16.54 -0.52
N PRO A 182 30.29 -16.64 0.54
CA PRO A 182 31.22 -17.78 0.66
C PRO A 182 30.51 -19.13 0.77
N TYR A 183 29.35 -19.18 1.44
CA TYR A 183 28.56 -20.42 1.59
C TYR A 183 27.95 -20.85 0.26
N ILE A 184 27.39 -19.92 -0.51
CA ILE A 184 26.81 -20.20 -1.82
C ILE A 184 27.90 -20.65 -2.80
N TYR A 185 29.07 -20.02 -2.78
CA TYR A 185 30.21 -20.41 -3.61
C TYR A 185 30.68 -21.84 -3.29
N GLY A 186 30.83 -22.15 -2.00
CA GLY A 186 31.15 -23.50 -1.55
C GLY A 186 30.10 -24.53 -1.99
N ALA A 187 28.82 -24.21 -1.79
CA ALA A 187 27.71 -25.09 -2.18
C ALA A 187 27.66 -25.33 -3.70
N SER A 188 27.83 -24.29 -4.52
CA SER A 188 27.85 -24.41 -5.98
C SER A 188 29.02 -25.27 -6.47
N GLY A 189 30.21 -25.16 -5.86
CA GLY A 189 31.34 -26.05 -6.13
C GLY A 189 31.05 -27.51 -5.79
N VAL A 190 30.41 -27.77 -4.64
CA VAL A 190 29.99 -29.13 -4.24
C VAL A 190 28.93 -29.69 -5.20
N THR A 191 27.96 -28.87 -5.62
CA THR A 191 26.96 -29.27 -6.63
C THR A 191 27.62 -29.61 -7.95
N GLY A 192 28.59 -28.79 -8.40
CA GLY A 192 29.39 -29.06 -9.60
C GLY A 192 30.13 -30.41 -9.53
N LEU A 193 30.74 -30.73 -8.39
CA LEU A 193 31.35 -32.03 -8.13
C LEU A 193 30.33 -33.17 -8.21
N ALA A 194 29.15 -33.01 -7.60
CA ALA A 194 28.09 -34.01 -7.59
C ALA A 194 27.58 -34.29 -9.01
N LEU A 195 27.32 -33.25 -9.80
CA LEU A 195 26.92 -33.37 -11.21
C LEU A 195 28.00 -34.07 -12.04
N ALA A 196 29.28 -33.75 -11.84
CA ALA A 196 30.38 -34.43 -12.51
C ALA A 196 30.49 -35.92 -12.13
N ARG A 197 30.21 -36.28 -10.86
CA ARG A 197 30.15 -37.68 -10.44
C ARG A 197 28.99 -38.43 -11.12
N ILE A 198 27.82 -37.82 -11.20
CA ILE A 198 26.66 -38.39 -11.92
C ILE A 198 27.01 -38.57 -13.40
N TYR A 199 27.63 -37.57 -14.03
CA TYR A 199 28.09 -37.64 -15.41
C TYR A 199 29.08 -38.79 -15.64
N ASN A 200 30.06 -38.96 -14.76
CA ASN A 200 31.02 -40.07 -14.86
C ASN A 200 30.37 -41.44 -14.67
N ALA A 201 29.39 -41.57 -13.76
CA ALA A 201 28.69 -42.83 -13.49
C ALA A 201 27.87 -43.33 -14.69
N GLN A 202 27.48 -42.43 -15.61
CA GLN A 202 26.74 -42.79 -16.82
C GLN A 202 27.65 -43.27 -17.96
N ARG A 203 28.98 -43.17 -17.82
CA ARG A 203 29.93 -43.52 -18.88
C ARG A 203 30.70 -44.81 -18.56
N PRO A 204 31.02 -45.62 -19.58
CA PRO A 204 31.84 -46.80 -19.40
C PRO A 204 33.27 -46.42 -18.99
N THR A 205 33.91 -47.29 -18.22
CA THR A 205 35.32 -47.13 -17.85
C THR A 205 36.20 -47.16 -19.10
N LEU A 206 36.98 -46.11 -19.31
CA LEU A 206 37.96 -46.04 -20.38
C LEU A 206 39.28 -46.67 -19.92
N TYR A 207 39.94 -47.36 -20.84
CA TYR A 207 41.26 -47.96 -20.62
C TYR A 207 42.29 -47.31 -21.54
N ASN A 208 43.54 -47.25 -21.11
CA ASN A 208 44.65 -46.86 -21.99
C ASN A 208 45.10 -48.02 -22.88
N ASP A 209 46.08 -47.77 -23.75
CA ASP A 209 46.67 -48.77 -24.64
C ASP A 209 47.27 -49.99 -23.91
N PHE A 210 47.51 -49.87 -22.61
CA PHE A 210 48.03 -50.92 -21.72
C PHE A 210 46.95 -51.63 -20.89
N GLY A 211 45.66 -51.38 -21.14
CA GLY A 211 44.55 -52.00 -20.42
C GLY A 211 44.36 -51.50 -18.98
N ILE A 212 44.92 -50.34 -18.63
CA ILE A 212 44.82 -49.73 -17.30
C ILE A 212 43.65 -48.72 -17.29
N PRO A 213 42.73 -48.77 -16.30
CA PRO A 213 41.64 -47.80 -16.17
C PRO A 213 42.13 -46.34 -16.10
N ARG A 214 41.54 -45.46 -16.91
CA ARG A 214 41.82 -44.03 -16.95
C ARG A 214 41.11 -43.25 -15.83
N ASN A 215 41.54 -43.47 -14.59
CA ASN A 215 41.02 -42.76 -13.41
C ASN A 215 41.39 -41.26 -13.41
N ASP A 216 42.41 -40.88 -14.16
CA ASP A 216 42.82 -39.49 -14.40
C ASP A 216 41.70 -38.67 -15.08
N LEU A 217 41.02 -39.24 -16.08
CA LEU A 217 39.88 -38.57 -16.73
C LEU A 217 38.71 -38.35 -15.77
N ILE A 218 38.44 -39.33 -14.89
CA ILE A 218 37.38 -39.23 -13.87
C ILE A 218 37.69 -38.08 -12.90
N ARG A 219 38.95 -37.92 -12.49
CA ARG A 219 39.38 -36.81 -11.63
C ARG A 219 39.34 -35.48 -12.36
N TYR A 220 39.75 -35.45 -13.63
CA TYR A 220 39.69 -34.26 -14.47
C TYR A 220 38.25 -33.74 -14.60
N THR A 221 37.28 -34.59 -14.92
CA THR A 221 35.87 -34.17 -15.04
C THR A 221 35.28 -33.71 -13.70
N GLN A 222 35.67 -34.34 -12.58
CA GLN A 222 35.28 -33.88 -11.24
C GLN A 222 35.80 -32.48 -10.92
N LEU A 223 37.09 -32.22 -11.20
CA LEU A 223 37.69 -30.91 -10.99
C LEU A 223 37.06 -29.86 -11.92
N PHE A 224 36.83 -30.22 -13.18
CA PHE A 224 36.14 -29.37 -14.14
C PHE A 224 34.71 -29.03 -13.69
N GLY A 225 33.99 -30.01 -13.12
CA GLY A 225 32.67 -29.80 -12.53
C GLY A 225 32.69 -28.80 -11.37
N ILE A 226 33.69 -28.89 -10.47
CA ILE A 226 33.87 -27.91 -9.39
C ILE A 226 34.10 -26.50 -9.97
N VAL A 227 35.00 -26.38 -10.95
CA VAL A 227 35.31 -25.09 -11.59
C VAL A 227 34.05 -24.49 -12.24
N ILE A 228 33.27 -25.28 -12.98
CA ILE A 228 31.99 -24.83 -13.55
C ILE A 228 31.05 -24.35 -12.43
N GLY A 229 30.89 -25.14 -11.36
CA GLY A 229 30.05 -24.77 -10.23
C GLY A 229 30.46 -23.44 -9.59
N LEU A 230 31.76 -23.18 -9.47
CA LEU A 230 32.30 -21.92 -8.97
C LEU A 230 32.09 -20.77 -9.96
N ILE A 231 32.22 -20.98 -11.28
CA ILE A 231 32.00 -19.92 -12.28
C ILE A 231 30.56 -19.40 -12.21
N PHE A 232 29.56 -20.28 -12.06
CA PHE A 232 28.15 -19.89 -11.97
C PHE A 232 27.70 -19.48 -10.56
N SER A 233 28.62 -19.42 -9.59
CA SER A 233 28.26 -19.17 -8.20
C SER A 233 27.76 -17.74 -7.95
N SER A 234 28.22 -16.76 -8.74
CA SER A 234 27.70 -15.39 -8.75
C SER A 234 26.23 -15.34 -9.09
N GLU A 235 25.82 -16.01 -10.17
CA GLU A 235 24.45 -16.02 -10.66
C GLU A 235 23.52 -16.74 -9.68
N VAL A 236 24.00 -17.82 -9.07
CA VAL A 236 23.27 -18.52 -8.00
C VAL A 236 23.13 -17.60 -6.77
N PHE A 237 24.17 -16.87 -6.39
CA PHE A 237 24.11 -15.91 -5.29
C PHE A 237 23.11 -14.79 -5.58
N ASP A 238 23.13 -14.21 -6.78
CA ASP A 238 22.20 -13.17 -7.20
C ASP A 238 20.76 -13.68 -7.21
N ALA A 239 20.53 -14.92 -7.67
CA ALA A 239 19.21 -15.54 -7.63
C ALA A 239 18.71 -15.77 -6.19
N VAL A 240 19.56 -16.31 -5.32
CA VAL A 240 19.19 -16.58 -3.91
C VAL A 240 18.95 -15.29 -3.15
N SER A 241 19.83 -14.29 -3.29
CA SER A 241 19.67 -12.98 -2.66
C SER A 241 18.39 -12.29 -3.14
N THR A 242 18.07 -12.36 -4.44
CA THR A 242 16.80 -11.85 -4.99
C THR A 242 15.57 -12.56 -4.39
N LEU A 243 15.66 -13.87 -4.13
CA LEU A 243 14.56 -14.63 -3.52
C LEU A 243 14.37 -14.30 -2.03
N LEU A 244 15.47 -14.12 -1.30
CA LEU A 244 15.45 -13.78 0.12
C LEU A 244 15.01 -12.34 0.38
N THR A 245 15.28 -11.44 -0.57
CA THR A 245 14.88 -10.04 -0.48
C THR A 245 13.35 -9.93 -0.36
N PRO A 246 12.83 -9.32 0.72
CA PRO A 246 11.40 -9.10 0.88
C PRO A 246 10.87 -8.15 -0.21
N ALA A 247 9.65 -8.40 -0.66
CA ALA A 247 8.98 -7.50 -1.59
C ALA A 247 8.19 -6.43 -0.82
N GLU A 248 8.39 -5.18 -1.19
CA GLU A 248 7.50 -4.08 -0.79
C GLU A 248 6.15 -4.27 -1.49
N THR A 249 5.05 -4.00 -0.80
CA THR A 249 3.70 -4.13 -1.34
C THR A 249 2.92 -2.85 -1.13
N ILE A 250 2.48 -2.27 -2.24
CA ILE A 250 1.65 -1.07 -2.28
C ILE A 250 0.19 -1.48 -2.42
N ILE A 251 -0.69 -0.84 -1.66
CA ILE A 251 -2.14 -1.00 -1.79
C ILE A 251 -2.65 0.09 -2.73
N LEU A 252 -3.28 -0.33 -3.82
CA LEU A 252 -3.70 0.55 -4.92
C LEU A 252 -5.22 0.77 -4.96
N SER A 253 -6.01 0.06 -4.15
CA SER A 253 -7.46 0.25 -4.06
C SER A 253 -7.93 0.55 -2.64
N GLU A 254 -8.84 1.54 -2.53
CA GLU A 254 -9.46 1.96 -1.26
C GLU A 254 -10.21 0.80 -0.59
N ALA A 255 -10.92 -0.02 -1.36
CA ALA A 255 -11.64 -1.19 -0.84
C ALA A 255 -10.72 -2.22 -0.16
N GLU A 256 -9.51 -2.44 -0.70
CA GLU A 256 -8.53 -3.37 -0.12
C GLU A 256 -7.78 -2.75 1.08
N TYR A 257 -7.70 -1.42 1.15
CA TYR A 257 -7.22 -0.69 2.33
C TYR A 257 -8.21 -0.83 3.50
N GLU A 258 -9.50 -0.54 3.27
CA GLU A 258 -10.53 -0.66 4.32
C GLU A 258 -10.62 -2.09 4.87
N ASN A 259 -10.57 -3.11 4.00
CA ASN A 259 -10.62 -4.52 4.41
C ASN A 259 -9.40 -4.98 5.24
N GLN A 260 -8.25 -4.33 5.11
CA GLN A 260 -7.07 -4.65 5.93
C GLN A 260 -7.07 -3.94 7.28
N LYS A 261 -7.55 -2.70 7.32
CA LYS A 261 -7.51 -1.88 8.55
C LYS A 261 -8.64 -2.21 9.53
N PHE A 262 -9.80 -2.64 9.02
CA PHE A 262 -11.02 -2.82 9.81
C PHE A 262 -11.51 -4.27 9.87
N LYS A 263 -10.58 -5.22 9.79
CA LYS A 263 -10.88 -6.65 9.86
C LYS A 263 -10.93 -7.18 11.28
#